data_AF-D7DAF5-F1
#
_entry.id   AF-D7DAF5-F1
#
_cell.length_a   1.000
_cell.length_b   1.000
_cell.length_c   1.000
_cell.angle_alpha   90.00
_cell.angle_beta   90.00
_cell.angle_gamma   90.00
#
_symmetry.space_group_name_H-M   'P 1'
#
loop_
_entity.id
_entity.type
_entity.pdbx_description
1 polymer ?
#
loop_
_entity_poly.entity_id
_entity_poly.type
_entity_poly.pdbx_seq_one_letter_code
_entity_poly.pdbx_strand_id
1 'polypeptide(L)'
;MSRKKPNILEHELVPKHEVLSVREAAELLRKLKIKPAQLPWISIDDPVVKAIGAKPGDIIRIIRKSSTAGETIAYRYVVVDTLRPRKKKV
;
A
#
# COMPACT_ATOMS: atom_id res chain seq x y z
N MET A 1 -10.71 -3.81 -30.92
CA MET A 1 -11.27 -2.97 -29.83
C MET A 1 -10.29 -2.93 -28.67
N SER A 2 -9.59 -1.81 -28.47
CA SER A 2 -8.62 -1.67 -27.38
C SER A 2 -9.36 -1.55 -26.05
N ARG A 3 -9.29 -2.57 -25.19
CA ARG A 3 -9.84 -2.51 -23.83
C ARG A 3 -8.98 -1.52 -23.03
N LYS A 4 -9.43 -0.27 -22.94
CA LYS A 4 -8.86 0.72 -22.02
C LYS A 4 -8.95 0.11 -20.62
N LYS A 5 -7.81 -0.17 -19.98
CA LYS A 5 -7.80 -0.75 -18.63
C LYS A 5 -8.55 0.22 -17.72
N PRO A 6 -9.55 -0.23 -16.94
CA PRO A 6 -10.24 0.65 -16.00
C PRO A 6 -9.21 1.23 -15.03
N ASN A 7 -9.33 2.52 -14.72
CA ASN A 7 -8.45 3.16 -13.75
C ASN A 7 -8.77 2.62 -12.36
N ILE A 8 -7.88 1.77 -11.83
CA ILE A 8 -8.09 1.05 -10.57
C ILE A 8 -8.19 2.03 -9.38
N LEU A 9 -7.56 3.20 -9.50
CA LEU A 9 -7.52 4.22 -8.45
C LEU A 9 -8.82 5.02 -8.31
N GLU A 10 -9.67 5.02 -9.34
CA GLU A 10 -10.94 5.77 -9.35
C GLU A 10 -12.15 4.90 -8.97
N HIS A 11 -11.91 3.63 -8.64
CA HIS A 11 -12.97 2.72 -8.26
C HIS A 11 -13.47 3.03 -6.84
N GLU A 12 -14.79 3.07 -6.63
CA GLU A 12 -15.43 3.40 -5.35
C GLU A 12 -14.90 2.56 -4.17
N LEU A 13 -14.71 1.26 -4.41
CA LEU A 13 -14.20 0.32 -3.39
C LEU A 13 -12.68 0.47 -3.10
N VAL A 14 -11.94 1.26 -3.88
CA VAL A 14 -10.50 1.45 -3.68
C VAL A 14 -10.29 2.73 -2.86
N PRO A 15 -9.86 2.62 -1.59
CA PRO A 15 -9.60 3.80 -0.77
C PRO A 15 -8.38 4.58 -1.30
N LYS A 16 -8.17 5.79 -0.78
CA LYS A 16 -6.99 6.59 -1.15
C LYS A 16 -5.74 5.98 -0.52
N HIS A 17 -4.69 5.80 -1.33
CA HIS A 17 -3.40 5.27 -0.90
C HIS A 17 -2.32 6.33 -1.14
N GLU A 18 -1.53 6.62 -0.12
CA GLU A 18 -0.44 7.60 -0.17
C GLU A 18 0.84 6.98 0.38
N VAL A 19 1.97 7.22 -0.30
CA VAL A 19 3.28 6.78 0.21
C VAL A 19 3.77 7.79 1.24
N LEU A 20 4.13 7.30 2.44
CA LEU A 20 4.70 8.15 3.48
C LEU A 20 6.11 8.60 3.10
N SER A 21 6.44 9.84 3.45
CA SER A 21 7.84 10.27 3.43
C SER A 21 8.66 9.54 4.50
N VAL A 22 9.97 9.44 4.30
CA VAL A 22 10.89 8.78 5.25
C VAL A 22 10.78 9.37 6.66
N ARG A 23 10.59 10.70 6.75
CA ARG A 23 10.42 11.40 8.03
C ARG A 23 9.13 11.01 8.73
N GLU A 24 7.99 11.06 8.03
CA GLU A 24 6.70 10.67 8.60
C GLU A 24 6.67 9.19 8.99
N ALA A 25 7.27 8.33 8.17
CA ALA A 25 7.42 6.91 8.47
C ALA A 25 8.21 6.69 9.78
N ALA A 26 9.34 7.38 9.94
CA ALA A 26 10.14 7.30 11.17
C ALA A 26 9.38 7.82 12.40
N GLU A 27 8.67 8.94 12.27
CA GLU A 27 7.85 9.51 13.34
C GLU A 27 6.70 8.56 13.74
N LEU A 28 6.02 7.95 12.76
CA LEU A 28 4.97 6.96 12.98
C LEU A 28 5.49 5.74 13.77
N LEU A 29 6.62 5.17 13.33
CA LEU A 29 7.22 4.01 13.98
C LEU A 29 7.67 4.33 15.41
N ARG A 30 8.21 5.53 15.64
CA ARG A 30 8.58 6.01 16.97
C ARG A 30 7.36 6.19 17.87
N LYS A 31 6.28 6.79 17.35
CA LYS A 31 5.02 7.00 18.10
C LYS A 31 4.38 5.68 18.52
N LEU A 32 4.36 4.72 17.61
CA LEU A 32 3.78 3.39 17.85
C LEU A 32 4.74 2.44 18.58
N LYS A 33 6.04 2.79 18.68
CA LYS A 33 7.10 1.95 19.26
C LYS A 33 7.19 0.55 18.64
N ILE A 34 7.00 0.48 17.32
CA ILE A 34 7.04 -0.78 16.55
C ILE A 34 8.11 -0.74 15.46
N LYS A 35 8.51 -1.91 15.01
CA LYS A 35 9.34 -2.11 13.82
C LYS A 35 8.46 -2.09 12.56
N PRO A 36 9.00 -1.69 11.39
CA PRO A 36 8.25 -1.72 10.13
C PRO A 36 7.61 -3.08 9.82
N ALA A 37 8.32 -4.17 10.12
CA ALA A 37 7.84 -5.53 9.91
C ALA A 37 6.63 -5.92 10.78
N GLN A 38 6.31 -5.17 11.83
CA GLN A 38 5.14 -5.41 12.67
C GLN A 38 3.87 -4.74 12.14
N LEU A 39 3.99 -3.86 11.14
CA LEU A 39 2.82 -3.33 10.43
C LEU A 39 2.22 -4.42 9.54
N PRO A 40 0.90 -4.38 9.27
CA PRO A 40 0.29 -5.23 8.26
C PRO A 40 1.00 -5.10 6.92
N TRP A 41 1.28 -6.23 6.26
CA TRP A 41 2.03 -6.23 5.02
C TRP A 41 1.14 -6.03 3.78
N ILE A 42 1.73 -5.49 2.73
CA ILE A 42 1.15 -5.44 1.39
C ILE A 42 2.20 -5.84 0.37
N SER A 43 1.80 -6.66 -0.61
CA SER A 43 2.72 -7.14 -1.63
C SER A 43 3.07 -6.03 -2.62
N ILE A 44 4.33 -5.96 -3.03
CA ILE A 44 4.79 -5.16 -4.18
C ILE A 44 4.03 -5.50 -5.47
N ASP A 45 3.45 -6.70 -5.54
CA ASP A 45 2.70 -7.15 -6.71
C ASP A 45 1.29 -6.61 -6.80
N ASP A 46 0.77 -6.01 -5.73
CA ASP A 46 -0.56 -5.43 -5.68
C ASP A 46 -0.73 -4.33 -6.75
N PRO A 47 -1.83 -4.32 -7.52
CA PRO A 47 -2.05 -3.33 -8.57
C PRO A 47 -2.03 -1.88 -8.07
N VAL A 48 -2.52 -1.63 -6.86
CA VAL A 48 -2.55 -0.28 -6.26
C VAL A 48 -1.13 0.16 -5.91
N VAL A 49 -0.33 -0.73 -5.32
CA VAL A 49 1.09 -0.47 -4.97
C VAL A 49 1.90 -0.16 -6.23
N LYS A 50 1.67 -0.89 -7.31
CA LYS A 50 2.27 -0.62 -8.63
C LYS A 50 1.83 0.71 -9.22
N ALA A 51 0.56 1.08 -9.06
CA ALA A 51 0.00 2.31 -9.59
C ALA A 51 0.54 3.56 -8.86
N ILE A 52 0.74 3.49 -7.53
CA ILE A 52 1.32 4.58 -6.73
C ILE A 52 2.85 4.63 -6.78
N GLY A 53 3.50 3.62 -7.37
CA GLY A 53 4.95 3.56 -7.52
C GLY A 53 5.72 3.29 -6.22
N ALA A 54 5.09 2.67 -5.22
CA ALA A 54 5.73 2.36 -3.96
C ALA A 54 6.76 1.22 -4.11
N LYS A 55 7.83 1.26 -3.32
CA LYS A 55 8.94 0.30 -3.33
C LYS A 55 8.91 -0.59 -2.09
N PRO A 56 9.55 -1.77 -2.15
CA PRO A 56 9.75 -2.58 -0.95
C PRO A 56 10.46 -1.78 0.14
N GLY A 57 9.93 -1.82 1.36
CA GLY A 57 10.42 -1.00 2.47
C GLY A 57 9.61 0.27 2.73
N ASP A 58 8.78 0.71 1.78
CA ASP A 58 7.92 1.86 1.98
C ASP A 58 6.73 1.54 2.89
N ILE A 59 6.20 2.58 3.54
CA ILE A 59 4.98 2.49 4.33
C ILE A 59 3.89 3.28 3.60
N ILE A 60 2.77 2.62 3.33
CA ILE A 60 1.61 3.21 2.66
C ILE A 60 0.58 3.59 3.73
N ARG A 61 0.08 4.81 3.63
CA ARG A 61 -1.08 5.31 4.36
C ARG A 61 -2.33 5.05 3.53
N ILE A 62 -3.33 4.42 4.12
CA ILE A 62 -4.61 4.10 3.50
C ILE A 62 -5.68 4.90 4.22
N ILE A 63 -6.33 5.81 3.50
CA ILE A 63 -7.41 6.64 4.01
C ILE A 63 -8.71 6.09 3.44
N ARG A 64 -9.51 5.44 4.29
CA ARG A 64 -10.81 4.89 3.92
C ARG A 64 -11.93 5.64 4.62
N LYS A 65 -13.03 5.87 3.89
CA LYS A 65 -14.28 6.35 4.49
C LYS A 65 -14.91 5.20 5.28
N SER A 66 -15.23 5.45 6.54
CA SER A 66 -15.91 4.51 7.43
C SER A 66 -17.27 5.09 7.80
N SER A 67 -18.31 4.27 7.73
CA SER A 67 -19.67 4.67 8.14
C SER A 67 -19.77 4.99 9.64
N THR A 68 -18.90 4.39 10.47
CA THR A 68 -18.93 4.57 11.93
C THR A 68 -18.00 5.67 12.41
N ALA A 69 -16.82 5.81 11.81
CA ALA A 69 -15.77 6.73 12.26
C ALA A 69 -15.53 7.91 11.31
N GLY A 70 -16.28 8.02 10.22
CA GLY A 70 -16.07 9.02 9.17
C GLY A 70 -14.87 8.68 8.28
N GLU A 71 -13.66 8.86 8.81
CA GLU A 71 -12.42 8.53 8.13
C GLU A 71 -11.52 7.67 9.01
N THR A 72 -11.01 6.57 8.46
CA THR A 72 -10.08 5.67 9.15
C THR A 72 -8.76 5.61 8.39
N ILE A 73 -7.67 5.80 9.12
CA ILE A 73 -6.31 5.73 8.59
C ILE A 73 -5.71 4.39 8.99
N ALA A 74 -5.22 3.63 8.01
CA ALA A 74 -4.46 2.41 8.23
C ALA A 74 -3.08 2.52 7.59
N TYR A 75 -2.07 1.87 8.17
CA TYR A 75 -0.71 1.86 7.66
C TYR A 75 -0.31 0.44 7.25
N ARG A 76 0.33 0.29 6.09
CA ARG A 76 0.83 -1.01 5.60
C ARG A 76 2.27 -0.92 5.15
N TYR A 77 3.03 -1.98 5.39
CA TYR A 77 4.44 -2.10 4.99
C TYR A 77 4.58 -2.90 3.70
N VAL A 78 5.28 -2.34 2.71
CA VAL A 78 5.46 -2.97 1.40
C VAL A 78 6.53 -4.05 1.46
N VAL A 79 6.16 -5.28 1.12
CA VAL A 79 7.04 -6.45 1.12
C VAL A 79 7.11 -7.09 -0.26
N VAL A 80 8.24 -7.74 -0.55
CA VAL A 80 8.36 -8.60 -1.73
C VAL A 80 7.82 -9.97 -1.39
N ASP A 81 6.90 -10.49 -2.21
CA ASP A 81 6.46 -11.87 -2.10
C ASP A 81 7.59 -12.79 -2.58
N THR A 82 8.22 -13.49 -1.64
CA THR A 82 9.28 -14.46 -1.90
C THR A 82 8.75 -15.87 -2.14
N LEU A 83 7.49 -16.13 -1.80
CA LEU A 83 6.88 -17.47 -1.85
C LEU A 83 6.40 -17.83 -3.25
N ARG A 84 6.20 -16.83 -4.13
CA ARG A 84 5.89 -17.07 -5.55
C ARG A 84 7.17 -17.08 -6.39
N PRO A 85 7.52 -18.21 -7.04
CA PRO A 85 8.59 -18.19 -8.03
C PRO A 85 8.20 -17.22 -9.15
N ARG A 86 9.10 -16.29 -9.50
CA ARG A 86 8.93 -15.45 -10.68
C ARG A 86 8.87 -16.39 -11.88
N LYS A 87 7.71 -16.51 -12.55
CA LYS A 87 7.65 -17.16 -13.85
C LYS A 87 8.68 -16.45 -14.73
N LYS A 88 9.75 -17.15 -15.13
CA LYS A 88 10.69 -16.63 -16.13
C LYS A 88 9.84 -16.20 -17.31
N LYS A 89 9.91 -14.92 -17.69
CA LYS A 89 9.36 -14.45 -18.96
C LYS A 89 10.17 -15.19 -20.03
N VAL A 90 9.52 -16.17 -20.65
CA VAL A 90 9.97 -16.81 -21.89
C VAL A 90 9.67 -15.85 -23.03
#